data_AF-A0A7M1B6S0-F1
#
_entry.id   AF-A0A7M1B6S0-F1
#
_cell.length_a   1.000
_cell.length_b   1.000
_cell.length_c   1.000
_cell.angle_alpha   90.00
_cell.angle_beta   90.00
_cell.angle_gamma   90.00
#
_symmetry.space_group_name_H-M   'P 1'
#
loop_
_entity.id
_entity.type
_entity.pdbx_description
1 polymer ?
#
loop_
_entity_poly.entity_id
_entity_poly.type
_entity_poly.pdbx_seq_one_letter_code
_entity_poly.pdbx_strand_id
1 'polypeptide(L)' 'MTAHDIMMVLVMTFPMFLFSIYPGIVVSNFLEKKYGIEESKKRAVMIGVTFLFALTLSLLLYYV' A
#
# COMPACT_ATOMS: atom_id res chain seq x y z
N MET A 1 -1.44 -0.70 22.21
CA MET A 1 -1.73 0.47 21.37
C MET A 1 -2.82 1.29 22.02
N THR A 2 -2.48 2.47 22.50
CA THR A 2 -3.44 3.50 22.91
C THR A 2 -4.09 4.11 21.66
N ALA A 3 -5.19 4.86 21.82
CA ALA A 3 -5.80 5.60 20.70
C ALA A 3 -4.81 6.57 20.01
N HIS A 4 -3.82 7.07 20.76
CA HIS A 4 -2.80 7.96 20.25
C HIS A 4 -1.81 7.25 19.31
N ASP A 5 -1.48 5.98 19.61
CA ASP A 5 -0.57 5.17 18.79
C ASP A 5 -1.20 4.83 17.44
N ILE A 6 -2.49 4.49 17.43
CA ILE A 6 -3.25 4.23 16.20
C ILE A 6 -3.27 5.48 15.32
N MET A 7 -3.49 6.66 15.90
CA MET A 7 -3.47 7.92 15.17
C MET A 7 -2.10 8.21 14.55
N MET A 8 -1.01 7.94 15.28
CA MET A 8 0.35 8.12 14.74
C MET A 8 0.61 7.19 13.55
N VAL A 9 0.25 5.91 13.64
CA VAL A 9 0.40 4.95 12.54
C VAL A 9 -0.41 5.39 11.31
N LEU A 10 -1.62 5.93 11.48
CA LEU A 10 -2.41 6.46 10.37
C LEU A 10 -1.75 7.67 9.72
N VAL A 11 -1.25 8.63 10.51
CA VAL A 11 -0.57 9.82 9.99
C VAL A 11 0.71 9.44 9.26
N MET A 12 1.48 8.48 9.77
CA MET A 12 2.69 7.96 9.13
C MET A 12 2.41 7.14 7.87
N THR A 13 1.22 6.57 7.72
CA THR A 13 0.82 5.89 6.48
C THR A 13 0.75 6.87 5.31
N PHE A 14 0.43 8.13 5.56
CA PHE A 14 0.29 9.14 4.52
C PHE A 14 1.57 9.41 3.71
N PRO A 15 2.73 9.72 4.33
CA PRO A 15 4.00 9.82 3.60
C PRO A 15 4.45 8.47 3.01
N MET A 16 4.12 7.34 3.64
CA MET A 16 4.44 6.01 3.10
C MET A 16 3.70 5.70 1.79
N PHE A 17 2.58 6.36 1.50
CA PHE A 17 1.92 6.24 0.19
C PHE A 17 2.87 6.57 -0.96
N LEU A 18 3.68 7.63 -0.83
CA LEU A 18 4.63 8.05 -1.86
C LEU A 18 5.62 6.94 -2.23
N PHE A 19 6.04 6.13 -1.26
CA PHE A 19 6.96 5.01 -1.47
C PHE A 19 6.24 3.74 -1.93
N SER A 20 5.00 3.53 -1.49
CA SER A 20 4.21 2.33 -1.81
C SER A 20 3.54 2.35 -3.20
N ILE A 21 3.46 3.51 -3.86
CA ILE A 21 2.89 3.62 -5.22
C ILE A 21 3.70 2.81 -6.23
N TYR A 22 5.03 2.86 -6.16
CA TYR A 22 5.90 2.11 -7.08
C TYR A 22 5.66 0.58 -7.00
N PRO A 23 5.73 -0.08 -5.84
CA PRO A 23 5.42 -1.50 -5.75
C PRO A 23 3.95 -1.80 -6.14
N GLY A 24 3.01 -0.91 -5.83
CA GLY A 24 1.61 -1.03 -6.30
C GLY A 24 1.50 -1.09 -7.83
N ILE A 25 2.23 -0.21 -8.54
CA ILE A 25 2.28 -0.20 -10.00
C ILE A 25 2.92 -1.49 -10.52
N VAL A 26 4.06 -1.90 -9.98
CA VAL A 26 4.78 -3.11 -10.43
C VAL A 26 3.92 -4.35 -10.28
N VAL A 27 3.26 -4.53 -9.13
CA VAL A 27 2.39 -5.68 -8.86
C VAL A 27 1.16 -5.65 -9.78
N SER A 28 0.53 -4.49 -9.96
CA SER A 28 -0.63 -4.36 -10.85
C SER A 28 -0.29 -4.70 -12.31
N ASN A 29 0.87 -4.25 -12.80
CA ASN A 29 1.36 -4.55 -14.15
C ASN A 29 1.77 -6.03 -14.29
N PHE A 30 2.33 -6.64 -13.24
CA PHE A 30 2.67 -8.06 -13.25
C PHE A 30 1.41 -8.93 -13.35
N LEU A 31 0.38 -8.61 -12.56
CA LEU A 31 -0.90 -9.32 -12.59
C LEU A 31 -1.61 -9.15 -13.94
N GLU A 32 -1.57 -7.95 -14.54
CA GLU A 32 -2.07 -7.71 -15.90
C GLU A 32 -1.36 -8.60 -16.93
N LYS A 33 -0.02 -8.62 -16.94
CA LYS A 33 0.75 -9.45 -17.89
C LYS A 33 0.52 -10.95 -17.69
N LYS A 34 0.34 -11.40 -16.44
CA LYS A 34 0.24 -12.82 -16.11
C LYS A 34 -1.17 -13.38 -16.24
N TYR A 35 -2.19 -12.59 -15.92
CA TYR A 35 -3.58 -13.04 -15.84
C TYR A 35 -4.53 -12.32 -16.81
N GLY A 36 -4.05 -11.34 -17.58
CA GLY A 36 -4.88 -10.59 -18.54
C GLY A 36 -6.02 -9.82 -17.87
N ILE A 37 -5.81 -9.34 -16.64
CA ILE A 37 -6.86 -8.65 -15.87
C ILE A 37 -7.24 -7.31 -16.50
N GLU A 38 -8.55 -7.02 -16.49
CA GLU A 38 -9.15 -5.76 -16.92
C GLU A 38 -8.61 -4.55 -16.15
N GLU A 39 -8.64 -3.38 -16.78
CA GLU A 39 -8.11 -2.13 -16.20
C GLU A 39 -8.80 -1.74 -14.88
N SER A 40 -10.09 -2.04 -14.74
CA SER A 40 -10.86 -1.86 -13.49
C SER A 40 -10.24 -2.64 -12.32
N LYS A 41 -9.89 -3.90 -12.56
CA LYS A 41 -9.24 -4.79 -11.58
C LYS A 41 -7.80 -4.38 -11.33
N LYS A 42 -7.08 -3.91 -12.36
CA LYS A 42 -5.72 -3.37 -12.23
C LYS A 42 -5.67 -2.18 -11.27
N ARG A 43 -6.61 -1.24 -11.38
CA ARG A 43 -6.71 -0.09 -10.45
C ARG A 43 -7.03 -0.52 -9.03
N ALA A 44 -7.98 -1.46 -8.85
CA ALA A 44 -8.31 -1.99 -7.53
C ALA A 44 -7.09 -2.69 -6.87
N VAL A 45 -6.35 -3.48 -7.64
CA VAL A 45 -5.10 -4.13 -7.19
C VAL A 45 -4.05 -3.09 -6.83
N MET A 46 -3.85 -2.08 -7.68
CA MET A 46 -2.88 -1.02 -7.42
C MET A 46 -3.17 -0.32 -6.10
N ILE A 47 -4.42 0.12 -5.88
CA ILE A 47 -4.83 0.79 -4.64
C ILE A 47 -4.67 -0.14 -3.44
N GLY A 48 -5.12 -1.39 -3.55
CA GLY A 48 -5.05 -2.37 -2.46
C GLY A 48 -3.61 -2.69 -2.05
N VAL A 49 -2.73 -2.94 -3.02
CA VAL A 49 -1.31 -3.22 -2.76
C VAL A 49 -0.61 -2.00 -2.18
N THR A 50 -0.88 -0.82 -2.72
CA THR A 50 -0.31 0.44 -2.23
C THR A 50 -0.70 0.67 -0.76
N PHE A 51 -1.99 0.51 -0.41
CA PHE A 51 -2.47 0.65 0.96
C PHE A 51 -1.87 -0.38 1.92
N LEU A 52 -1.87 -1.66 1.54
CA LEU A 52 -1.32 -2.73 2.38
C LEU A 52 0.18 -2.54 2.60
N PHE A 53 0.92 -2.12 1.57
CA PHE A 53 2.35 -1.91 1.67
C PHE A 53 2.67 -0.67 2.52
N ALA A 54 1.92 0.43 2.35
CA ALA A 54 2.05 1.62 3.18
C ALA A 54 1.73 1.33 4.66
N LEU A 55 0.69 0.55 4.94
CA LEU A 55 0.31 0.15 6.29
C LEU A 55 1.37 -0.75 6.91
N THR A 56 1.91 -1.70 6.14
CA THR A 56 3.00 -2.58 6.59
C THR A 56 4.26 -1.77 6.91
N LEU A 57 4.64 -0.83 6.05
CA LEU A 57 5.77 0.07 6.27
C LEU A 57 5.56 0.97 7.49
N SER A 58 4.36 1.51 7.67
CA SER A 58 4.01 2.34 8.82
C SER A 58 4.10 1.55 10.13
N LEU A 59 3.59 0.32 10.15
CA LEU A 59 3.74 -0.59 11.29
C LEU A 59 5.21 -0.92 11.55
N LEU A 60 5.99 -1.22 10.51
CA LEU A 60 7.42 -1.49 10.66
C LEU A 60 8.14 -0.29 11.28
N LEU A 61 7.87 0.93 10.79
CA LEU A 61 8.47 2.16 11.31
C LEU A 61 8.07 2.44 12.76
N TYR A 62 6.84 2.09 13.16
CA TYR A 62 6.39 2.28 14.54
C TYR A 62 7.10 1.35 15.54
N TYR A 63 7.47 0.13 15.11
CA TYR A 63 8.11 -0.88 15.96
C TYR A 63 9.64 -0.85 15.94
N VAL A 64 10.26 -0.12 15.00
CA VAL A 64 11.71 0.06 14.88
C VAL A 64 12.13 1.37 15.56
#